data_AF-A0A811SH42-F1
#
_entry.id   AF-A0A811SH42-F1
#
_cell.length_a   1.000
_cell.length_b   1.000
_cell.length_c   1.000
_cell.angle_alpha   90.00
_cell.angle_beta   90.00
_cell.angle_gamma   90.00
#
_symmetry.space_group_name_H-M   'P 1'
#
loop_
_entity.id
_entity.type
_entity.pdbx_description
1 polymer ?
#
loop_
_entity_poly.entity_id
_entity_poly.type
_entity_poly.pdbx_seq_one_letter_code
_entity_poly.pdbx_strand_id
1 'polypeptide(L)'
;MSGSGVGVVLAAFAAALVPLLWAALVRQVWRPASGARRYRFYVGNNPEARAMLAAAASGEALERSSNDIVPRVMPHVRAWASLYGKVFLSWTGSTPRLWAGDLDMAKRILSDKAGLYVKPDPGSALLALLGMGLAFTEGDD
;
A
#
# COMPACT_ATOMS: atom_id res chain seq x y z
N MET A 1 -40.19 25.05 19.24
CA MET A 1 -39.28 25.09 18.07
C MET A 1 -37.95 24.44 18.45
N SER A 2 -37.73 23.12 18.25
CA SER A 2 -36.39 22.49 18.34
C SER A 2 -36.37 21.01 17.88
N GLY A 3 -37.16 20.63 16.86
CA GLY A 3 -37.21 19.23 16.38
C GLY A 3 -36.44 18.99 15.08
N SER A 4 -36.41 20.00 14.20
CA SER A 4 -35.88 19.86 12.84
C SER A 4 -34.36 19.81 12.78
N GLY A 5 -33.66 20.58 13.61
CA GLY A 5 -32.19 20.63 13.60
C GLY A 5 -31.53 19.32 14.03
N VAL A 6 -32.10 18.63 15.03
CA VAL A 6 -31.58 17.35 15.54
C VAL A 6 -31.72 16.24 14.49
N GLY A 7 -32.85 16.21 13.77
CA GLY A 7 -33.08 15.26 12.69
C GLY A 7 -32.09 15.40 11.54
N VAL A 8 -31.76 16.64 11.15
CA VAL A 8 -30.77 16.91 10.08
C VAL A 8 -29.37 16.50 10.49
N VAL A 9 -28.96 16.78 11.73
CA VAL A 9 -27.63 16.38 12.24
C VAL A 9 -27.49 14.87 12.31
N LEU A 10 -28.52 14.16 12.79
CA LEU A 10 -28.52 12.69 12.84
C LEU A 10 -28.48 12.08 11.43
N ALA A 11 -29.25 12.63 10.49
CA ALA A 11 -29.23 12.18 9.10
C ALA A 11 -27.85 12.39 8.45
N ALA A 12 -27.20 13.53 8.68
CA ALA A 12 -25.85 13.80 8.19
C ALA A 12 -24.80 12.86 8.81
N PHE A 13 -24.89 12.58 10.11
CA PHE A 13 -24.03 11.63 10.78
C PHE A 13 -24.20 10.22 10.23
N ALA A 14 -25.45 9.77 10.03
CA ALA A 14 -25.74 8.48 9.42
C ALA A 14 -25.21 8.40 7.99
N ALA A 15 -25.42 9.45 7.18
CA ALA A 15 -24.93 9.52 5.81
C ALA A 15 -23.38 9.48 5.71
N ALA A 16 -22.66 9.96 6.71
CA ALA A 16 -21.20 9.84 6.80
C ALA A 16 -20.75 8.49 7.37
N LEU A 17 -21.44 7.97 8.39
CA LEU A 17 -21.07 6.73 9.08
C LEU A 17 -21.34 5.49 8.22
N VAL A 18 -22.47 5.43 7.50
CA VAL A 18 -22.84 4.27 6.68
C VAL A 18 -21.76 3.92 5.64
N PRO A 19 -21.23 4.84 4.80
CA PRO A 19 -20.17 4.50 3.86
C PRO A 19 -18.84 4.17 4.56
N LEU A 20 -18.53 4.79 5.70
CA LEU A 20 -17.35 4.44 6.49
C LEU A 20 -17.43 3.02 7.05
N LEU A 21 -18.59 2.66 7.61
CA LEU A 21 -18.89 1.33 8.15
C LEU A 21 -18.92 0.28 7.03
N TRP A 22 -19.54 0.60 5.89
CA TRP A 22 -19.54 -0.26 4.70
C TRP A 22 -18.12 -0.51 4.19
N ALA A 23 -17.31 0.54 4.03
CA ALA A 23 -15.92 0.39 3.61
C ALA A 23 -15.07 -0.38 4.63
N ALA A 24 -15.35 -0.22 5.93
CA ALA A 24 -14.70 -1.02 6.98
C ALA A 24 -15.10 -2.50 6.87
N LEU A 25 -16.40 -2.78 6.69
CA LEU A 25 -16.94 -4.13 6.53
C LEU A 25 -16.38 -4.80 5.28
N VAL A 26 -16.41 -4.14 4.13
CA VAL A 26 -15.84 -4.65 2.88
C VAL A 26 -14.35 -4.94 3.06
N ARG A 27 -13.57 -4.05 3.69
CA ARG A 27 -12.14 -4.30 3.95
C ARG A 27 -11.88 -5.45 4.92
N GLN A 28 -12.79 -5.70 5.86
CA GLN A 28 -12.65 -6.77 6.85
C GLN A 28 -13.13 -8.13 6.32
N VAL A 29 -14.14 -8.13 5.45
CA VAL A 29 -14.74 -9.31 4.81
C VAL A 29 -14.00 -9.69 3.53
N TRP A 30 -13.38 -8.73 2.84
CA TRP A 30 -12.56 -8.99 1.67
C TRP A 30 -11.33 -9.80 2.07
N ARG A 31 -11.43 -11.10 1.83
CA ARG A 31 -10.33 -12.04 1.90
C ARG A 31 -9.88 -12.27 0.47
N PRO A 32 -8.68 -11.82 0.08
CA PRO A 32 -8.13 -12.24 -1.19
C PRO A 32 -8.05 -13.77 -1.16
N ALA A 33 -8.50 -14.41 -2.24
CA ALA A 33 -8.19 -15.81 -2.47
C ALA A 33 -6.66 -15.97 -2.38
N SER A 34 -6.21 -17.05 -1.71
CA SER A 34 -4.83 -17.52 -1.58
C SER A 34 -3.73 -16.62 -2.22
N GLY A 35 -2.87 -16.02 -1.39
CA GLY A 35 -1.77 -15.17 -1.86
C GLY A 35 -1.69 -13.78 -1.23
N ALA A 36 -2.39 -13.56 -0.11
CA ALA A 36 -2.41 -12.26 0.57
C ALA A 36 -2.13 -12.36 2.06
N ARG A 37 -1.39 -11.37 2.57
CA ARG A 37 -1.26 -11.14 4.01
C ARG A 37 -2.59 -10.70 4.60
N ARG A 38 -2.90 -11.23 5.78
CA ARG A 38 -4.13 -10.87 6.51
C ARG A 38 -4.12 -9.38 6.84
N TYR A 39 -5.23 -8.71 6.57
CA TYR A 39 -5.44 -7.32 6.94
C TYR A 39 -5.58 -7.16 8.45
N ARG A 40 -4.89 -6.17 9.02
CA ARG A 40 -5.12 -5.69 10.39
C ARG A 40 -5.70 -4.29 10.32
N PHE A 41 -6.84 -4.07 10.97
CA PHE A 41 -7.64 -2.86 10.84
C PHE A 41 -6.81 -1.57 11.03
N TYR A 42 -6.87 -0.67 10.04
CA TYR A 42 -6.15 0.61 9.88
C TYR A 42 -4.61 0.55 9.84
N VAL A 43 -4.01 -0.50 10.39
CA VAL A 43 -2.56 -0.62 10.53
C VAL A 43 -1.94 -1.42 9.39
N GLY A 44 -2.70 -2.35 8.81
CA GLY A 44 -2.22 -3.28 7.79
C GLY A 44 -1.08 -4.15 8.33
N ASN A 45 -0.12 -4.44 7.46
CA ASN A 45 1.07 -5.22 7.78
C ASN A 45 2.27 -4.33 8.19
N ASN A 46 2.07 -3.02 8.38
CA ASN A 46 3.16 -2.07 8.61
C ASN A 46 4.03 -2.40 9.82
N PRO A 47 3.50 -2.79 11.00
CA PRO A 47 4.36 -3.07 12.15
C PRO A 47 5.15 -4.36 12.01
N GLU A 48 4.61 -5.38 11.32
CA GLU A 48 5.37 -6.58 10.97
C GLU A 48 6.53 -6.21 10.04
N ALA A 49 6.25 -5.42 8.99
CA ALA A 49 7.26 -4.95 8.06
C ALA A 49 8.35 -4.10 8.75
N ARG A 50 7.97 -3.21 9.67
CA ARG A 50 8.90 -2.38 10.45
C ARG A 50 9.74 -3.21 11.42
N ALA A 51 9.16 -4.20 12.08
CA ALA A 51 9.90 -5.10 12.97
C ALA A 51 10.94 -5.91 12.19
N MET A 52 10.56 -6.45 11.02
CA MET A 52 11.48 -7.16 10.14
C MET A 52 12.59 -6.24 9.61
N LEU A 53 12.26 -5.00 9.24
CA LEU A 53 13.24 -4.01 8.80
C LEU A 53 14.20 -3.65 9.93
N ALA A 54 13.71 -3.47 11.16
CA ALA A 54 14.56 -3.20 12.32
C ALA A 54 15.49 -4.38 12.66
N ALA A 55 14.99 -5.62 12.59
CA ALA A 55 15.79 -6.82 12.80
C ALA A 55 16.88 -6.96 11.71
N ALA A 56 16.53 -6.68 10.45
CA ALA A 56 17.52 -6.61 9.39
C ALA A 56 18.51 -5.47 9.65
N ALA A 57 18.06 -4.27 10.04
CA ALA A 57 18.84 -3.08 10.42
C ALA A 57 19.94 -3.39 11.44
N SER A 58 19.63 -4.20 12.45
CA SER A 58 20.57 -4.60 13.50
C SER A 58 21.52 -5.74 13.13
N GLY A 59 21.34 -6.39 11.98
CA GLY A 59 22.19 -7.48 11.52
C GLY A 59 23.58 -7.02 11.09
N GLU A 60 24.45 -8.00 10.80
CA GLU A 60 25.79 -7.75 10.29
C GLU A 60 25.76 -6.94 8.97
N ALA A 61 26.82 -6.19 8.75
CA ALA A 61 26.99 -5.48 7.48
C ALA A 61 27.02 -6.50 6.34
N LEU A 62 26.41 -6.13 5.21
CA LEU A 62 26.55 -6.91 3.98
C LEU A 62 28.03 -7.02 3.63
N GLU A 63 28.45 -8.22 3.22
CA GLU A 63 29.78 -8.42 2.66
C GLU A 63 29.98 -7.46 1.49
N ARG A 64 31.17 -6.85 1.37
CA ARG A 64 31.45 -5.88 0.30
C ARG A 64 31.27 -6.46 -1.11
N SER A 65 31.44 -7.77 -1.27
CA SER A 65 31.28 -8.50 -2.53
C SER A 65 29.83 -8.84 -2.85
N SER A 66 28.90 -8.73 -1.90
CA SER A 66 27.51 -9.10 -2.09
C SER A 66 26.69 -7.92 -2.63
N ASN A 67 26.00 -8.15 -3.74
CA ASN A 67 25.01 -7.20 -4.29
C ASN A 67 23.56 -7.57 -3.89
N ASP A 68 23.36 -8.62 -3.07
CA ASP A 68 22.02 -9.01 -2.60
C ASP A 68 21.58 -8.11 -1.43
N ILE A 69 21.12 -6.89 -1.77
CA ILE A 69 20.67 -5.90 -0.78
C ILE A 69 19.24 -6.15 -0.28
N VAL A 70 18.43 -6.93 -1.02
CA VAL A 70 17.01 -7.19 -0.75
C VAL A 70 16.73 -7.62 0.70
N PRO A 71 17.53 -8.50 1.34
CA PRO A 71 17.26 -8.98 2.69
C PRO A 71 17.46 -7.88 3.73
N ARG A 72 18.25 -6.87 3.39
CA ARG A 72 18.54 -5.70 4.22
C ARG A 72 17.43 -4.65 4.10
N VAL A 73 17.07 -4.30 2.87
CA VAL A 73 16.19 -3.15 2.59
C VAL A 73 14.71 -3.53 2.54
N MET A 74 14.40 -4.76 2.14
CA MET A 74 13.04 -5.26 1.97
C MET A 74 12.88 -6.70 2.51
N PRO A 75 13.27 -6.97 3.78
CA PRO A 75 13.21 -8.32 4.38
C PRO A 75 11.80 -8.90 4.36
N HIS A 76 10.79 -8.05 4.62
CA HIS A 76 9.38 -8.44 4.61
C HIS A 76 8.92 -8.91 3.22
N VAL A 77 9.34 -8.24 2.15
CA VAL A 77 9.01 -8.66 0.78
C VAL A 77 9.64 -10.00 0.45
N ARG A 78 10.93 -10.20 0.80
CA ARG A 78 11.62 -11.49 0.58
C ARG A 78 10.88 -12.63 1.29
N ALA A 79 10.52 -12.45 2.56
CA ALA A 79 9.84 -13.47 3.34
C ALA A 79 8.40 -13.74 2.86
N TRP A 80 7.70 -12.71 2.38
CA TRP A 80 6.32 -12.87 1.90
C TRP A 80 6.30 -13.50 0.50
N ALA A 81 7.26 -13.14 -0.35
CA ALA A 81 7.44 -13.77 -1.65
C ALA A 81 7.75 -15.27 -1.53
N SER A 82 8.51 -15.70 -0.51
CA SER A 82 8.75 -17.13 -0.28
C SER A 82 7.51 -17.90 0.20
N LEU A 83 6.51 -17.22 0.77
CA LEU A 83 5.29 -17.85 1.28
C LEU A 83 4.15 -17.86 0.25
N TYR A 84 4.04 -16.80 -0.54
CA TYR A 84 2.89 -16.56 -1.43
C TYR A 84 3.27 -16.57 -2.91
N GLY A 85 4.56 -16.66 -3.23
CA GLY A 85 5.09 -16.58 -4.59
C GLY A 85 5.47 -15.16 -5.00
N LYS A 86 5.86 -14.99 -6.27
CA LYS A 86 6.36 -13.73 -6.81
C LYS A 86 5.28 -12.63 -6.90
N VAL A 87 4.01 -13.03 -6.95
CA VAL A 87 2.87 -12.11 -6.98
C VAL A 87 2.05 -12.32 -5.73
N PHE A 88 1.95 -11.30 -4.88
CA PHE A 88 1.24 -11.39 -3.61
C PHE A 88 0.69 -10.04 -3.17
N LEU A 89 -0.31 -10.07 -2.27
CA LEU A 89 -0.92 -8.86 -1.72
C LEU A 89 -0.47 -8.61 -0.27
N SER A 90 -0.25 -7.34 0.04
CA SER A 90 0.01 -6.84 1.39
C SER A 90 -0.83 -5.60 1.69
N TRP A 91 -0.83 -5.13 2.93
CA TRP A 91 -1.58 -3.94 3.36
C TRP A 91 -0.66 -2.89 3.93
N THR A 92 -0.69 -1.69 3.35
CA THR A 92 -0.06 -0.49 3.89
C THR A 92 -1.11 0.38 4.54
N GLY A 93 -1.19 0.32 5.88
CA GLY A 93 -2.31 0.92 6.59
C GLY A 93 -3.62 0.26 6.15
N SER A 94 -4.61 1.06 5.75
CA SER A 94 -5.88 0.59 5.18
C SER A 94 -5.86 0.30 3.67
N THR A 95 -4.73 0.51 3.00
CA THR A 95 -4.63 0.44 1.54
C THR A 95 -3.98 -0.87 1.11
N PRO A 96 -4.63 -1.69 0.26
CA PRO A 96 -4.02 -2.89 -0.27
C PRO A 96 -2.93 -2.53 -1.28
N ARG A 97 -1.84 -3.30 -1.30
CA ARG A 97 -0.71 -3.18 -2.22
C ARG A 97 -0.39 -4.53 -2.84
N LEU A 98 -0.44 -4.57 -4.17
CA LEU A 98 -0.05 -5.73 -4.96
C LEU A 98 1.45 -5.66 -5.27
N TRP A 99 2.16 -6.75 -5.02
CA TRP A 99 3.55 -6.92 -5.40
C TRP A 99 3.62 -7.69 -6.71
N ALA A 100 4.19 -7.06 -7.74
CA ALA A 100 4.34 -7.63 -9.08
C ALA A 100 5.78 -8.12 -9.29
N GLY A 101 6.13 -9.28 -8.73
CA GLY A 101 7.46 -9.88 -8.91
C GLY A 101 7.62 -10.70 -10.19
N ASP A 102 6.57 -10.80 -11.01
CA ASP A 102 6.63 -11.41 -12.34
C ASP A 102 7.01 -10.37 -13.41
N LEU A 103 7.95 -10.70 -14.29
CA LEU A 103 8.50 -9.76 -15.26
C LEU A 103 7.48 -9.38 -16.34
N ASP A 104 6.64 -10.32 -16.79
CA ASP A 104 5.65 -10.05 -17.82
C ASP A 104 4.53 -9.16 -17.27
N MET A 105 4.13 -9.41 -16.03
CA MET A 105 3.20 -8.53 -15.31
C MET A 105 3.79 -7.12 -15.12
N ALA A 106 5.05 -7.01 -14.69
CA ALA A 106 5.72 -5.72 -14.52
C ALA A 106 5.80 -4.94 -15.85
N LYS A 107 6.16 -5.61 -16.96
CA LYS A 107 6.16 -5.00 -18.29
C LYS A 107 4.79 -4.47 -18.69
N ARG A 108 3.73 -5.25 -18.45
CA ARG A 108 2.35 -4.84 -18.76
C ARG A 108 1.94 -3.61 -17.97
N ILE A 109 2.24 -3.58 -16.67
CA ILE A 109 1.95 -2.44 -15.80
C ILE A 109 2.71 -1.19 -16.27
N LEU A 110 4.01 -1.32 -16.55
CA LEU A 110 4.87 -0.19 -16.92
C LEU A 110 4.69 0.28 -18.37
N SER A 111 4.06 -0.53 -19.22
CA SER A 111 3.74 -0.16 -20.62
C SER A 111 2.31 0.37 -20.76
N ASP A 112 1.57 0.50 -19.66
CA ASP A 112 0.22 1.02 -19.68
C ASP A 112 0.22 2.50 -20.06
N LYS A 113 -0.49 2.80 -21.15
CA LYS A 113 -0.71 4.18 -21.63
C LYS A 113 -2.16 4.63 -21.39
N ALA A 114 -3.01 3.76 -20.87
CA ALA A 114 -4.41 4.07 -20.59
C ALA A 114 -4.61 4.76 -19.23
N GLY A 115 -3.55 4.94 -18.45
CA GLY A 115 -3.62 5.58 -17.12
C GLY A 115 -4.28 4.72 -16.06
N LEU A 116 -4.34 3.40 -16.25
CA LEU A 116 -4.85 2.45 -15.26
C LEU A 116 -3.87 2.30 -14.08
N TYR A 117 -2.57 2.44 -14.34
CA TYR A 117 -1.51 2.37 -13.34
C TYR A 117 -0.81 3.72 -13.19
N VAL A 118 -1.41 4.61 -12.43
CA VAL A 118 -0.85 5.94 -12.16
C VAL A 118 0.33 5.89 -11.20
N LYS A 119 1.27 6.84 -11.38
CA LYS A 119 2.33 7.08 -10.41
C LYS A 119 1.71 7.57 -9.08
N PRO A 120 2.18 7.08 -7.92
CA PRO A 120 1.68 7.57 -6.63
C PRO A 120 1.93 9.07 -6.48
N ASP A 121 0.97 9.79 -5.90
CA ASP A 121 1.17 11.19 -5.54
C ASP A 121 2.38 11.30 -4.58
N PRO A 122 3.46 12.00 -4.98
CA PRO A 122 4.64 12.21 -4.14
C PRO A 122 4.34 12.99 -2.84
N GLY A 123 3.23 13.72 -2.79
CA GLY A 123 2.86 14.58 -1.68
C GLY A 123 3.65 15.89 -1.66
N SER A 124 3.13 16.87 -0.91
CA SER A 124 3.62 18.26 -0.93
C SER A 124 5.10 18.40 -0.56
N ALA A 125 5.58 17.61 0.42
CA ALA A 125 6.97 17.68 0.86
C ALA A 125 7.96 17.21 -0.22
N LEU A 126 7.66 16.10 -0.89
CA LEU A 126 8.54 15.55 -1.92
C LEU A 126 8.46 16.39 -3.20
N LEU A 127 7.28 16.93 -3.54
CA LEU A 127 7.10 17.90 -4.61
C LEU A 127 7.88 19.20 -4.38
N ALA A 128 7.90 19.72 -3.15
CA ALA A 128 8.65 20.93 -2.84
C ALA A 128 10.17 20.73 -3.01
N LEU A 129 10.67 19.51 -2.78
CA LEU A 129 12.09 19.19 -2.87
C LEU A 129 12.54 18.84 -4.29
N LEU A 130 11.73 18.08 -5.04
CA LEU A 130 12.09 17.51 -6.33
C LEU A 130 11.39 18.18 -7.51
N GLY A 131 10.39 19.04 -7.25
CA GLY A 131 9.50 19.60 -8.25
C GLY A 131 8.62 18.54 -8.93
N MET A 132 7.84 19.00 -9.92
CA MET A 132 7.19 18.12 -10.90
C MET A 132 8.22 17.67 -11.95
N GLY A 133 9.19 16.85 -11.53
CA GLY A 133 10.19 16.27 -12.42
C GLY A 133 9.69 15.01 -13.15
N LEU A 134 10.50 14.47 -14.06
CA LEU A 134 10.20 13.28 -14.88
C LEU A 134 9.70 12.06 -14.06
N ALA A 135 10.16 11.96 -12.81
CA ALA A 135 9.75 10.92 -11.88
C ALA A 135 8.24 10.97 -11.56
N PHE A 136 7.59 12.14 -11.69
CA PHE A 136 6.22 12.40 -11.28
C PHE A 136 5.33 12.97 -12.40
N THR A 137 5.88 13.41 -13.54
CA THR A 137 5.08 13.81 -14.70
C THR A 137 4.37 12.61 -15.34
N GLU A 138 3.20 12.87 -15.90
CA GLU A 138 2.46 11.89 -16.70
C GLU A 138 2.69 12.19 -18.20
N GLY A 139 2.31 11.26 -19.08
CA GLY A 139 2.67 11.34 -20.51
C GLY A 139 2.13 12.55 -21.29
N ASP A 140 1.09 13.23 -20.79
CA ASP A 140 0.45 14.37 -21.46
C ASP A 140 1.00 15.75 -21.00
N ASP A 141 2.04 15.78 -20.16
CA ASP A 141 2.70 16.99 -19.62
C ASP A 141 3.97 17.41 -20.39
#